data_AF-A0A0R1H7W7-F1
#
_entry.id   AF-A0A0R1H7W7-F1
#
_cell.length_a   1.000
_cell.length_b   1.000
_cell.length_c   1.000
_cell.angle_alpha   90.00
_cell.angle_beta   90.00
_cell.angle_gamma   90.00
#
_symmetry.space_group_name_H-M   'P 1'
#
loop_
_entity.id
_entity.type
_entity.pdbx_description
1 polymer ?
#
loop_
_entity_poly.entity_id
_entity_poly.type
_entity_poly.pdbx_seq_one_letter_code
_entity_poly.pdbx_strand_id
1 'polypeptide(L)'
;MSENGFEDFQKILKQINVSESQVQKVLKAGADAYTTKLKPNVPKDPNAHFAKRYGSMISNLTNKPDGQDVITTFGASFWWRFVEHGTVKMRAQNFVRNTWNASSAEISKLMITKMMQEMRLL
;
A
#
# COMPACT_ATOMS: atom_id res chain seq x y z
N MET A 1 40.76 13.82 18.87
CA MET A 1 39.74 12.77 18.79
C MET A 1 38.40 13.47 18.88
N SER A 2 37.60 13.40 17.83
CA SER A 2 36.30 14.08 17.74
C SER A 2 35.23 13.24 18.44
N GLU A 3 35.11 13.38 19.75
CA GLU A 3 33.92 12.89 20.49
C GLU A 3 32.71 13.79 20.20
N ASN A 4 32.38 13.97 18.92
CA ASN A 4 31.09 14.54 18.57
C ASN A 4 30.08 13.38 18.52
N GLY A 5 28.89 13.57 19.05
CA GLY A 5 27.86 12.52 19.08
C GLY A 5 27.46 11.99 17.68
N PHE A 6 27.99 12.58 16.61
CA PHE A 6 27.82 12.12 15.24
C PHE A 6 28.62 10.84 14.94
N GLU A 7 29.79 10.60 15.55
CA GLU A 7 30.52 9.33 15.36
C GLU A 7 29.74 8.15 15.95
N ASP A 8 29.12 8.34 17.11
CA ASP A 8 28.26 7.33 17.73
C ASP A 8 26.96 7.14 16.95
N PHE A 9 26.38 8.22 16.45
CA PHE A 9 25.23 8.14 15.56
C PHE A 9 25.58 7.42 14.25
N GLN A 10 26.77 7.62 13.70
CA GLN A 10 27.25 6.91 12.51
C GLN A 10 27.42 5.40 12.78
N LYS A 11 27.89 5.00 13.97
CA LYS A 11 27.95 3.59 14.36
C LYS A 11 26.56 2.97 14.41
N ILE A 12 25.56 3.68 14.93
CA ILE A 12 24.15 3.24 14.94
C ILE A 12 23.61 3.13 13.51
N LEU A 13 23.84 4.13 12.64
CA LEU A 13 23.42 4.08 11.25
C LEU A 13 24.04 2.91 10.47
N LYS A 14 25.30 2.55 10.76
CA LYS A 14 25.94 1.36 10.17
C LYS A 14 25.32 0.04 10.60
N GLN A 15 24.62 0.00 11.74
CA GLN A 15 23.88 -1.18 12.21
C GLN A 15 22.51 -1.31 11.53
N ILE A 16 22.04 -0.26 10.84
CA ILE A 16 20.83 -0.29 10.01
C ILE A 16 21.15 -1.01 8.69
N ASN A 17 21.36 -2.32 8.75
CA ASN A 17 21.40 -3.17 7.58
C ASN A 17 20.04 -3.86 7.43
N VAL A 18 19.15 -3.27 6.63
CA VAL A 18 17.81 -3.80 6.40
C VAL A 18 17.88 -4.85 5.30
N SER A 19 17.55 -6.09 5.62
CA SER A 19 17.48 -7.14 4.62
C SER A 19 16.28 -6.93 3.69
N GLU A 20 16.39 -7.40 2.44
CA GLU A 20 15.28 -7.36 1.48
C GLU A 20 14.01 -8.02 2.05
N SER A 21 14.16 -9.09 2.84
CA SER A 21 13.02 -9.77 3.47
C SER A 21 12.35 -8.91 4.55
N GLN A 22 13.08 -8.08 5.28
CA GLN A 22 12.51 -7.12 6.22
C GLN A 22 11.75 -6.01 5.48
N VAL A 23 12.33 -5.47 4.40
CA VAL A 23 11.68 -4.47 3.54
C VAL A 23 10.35 -5.02 2.99
N GLN A 24 10.35 -6.24 2.43
CA GLN A 24 9.13 -6.85 1.90
C GLN A 24 8.03 -7.02 2.94
N LYS A 25 8.37 -7.40 4.18
CA LYS A 25 7.39 -7.50 5.28
C LYS A 25 6.76 -6.15 5.61
N VAL A 26 7.57 -5.09 5.64
CA VAL A 26 7.10 -3.72 5.92
C VAL A 26 6.18 -3.24 4.80
N LEU A 27 6.60 -3.41 3.54
CA LEU A 27 5.80 -3.04 2.37
C LEU A 27 4.48 -3.83 2.32
N LYS A 28 4.53 -5.14 2.61
CA LYS A 28 3.33 -5.98 2.70
C LYS A 28 2.39 -5.49 3.80
N ALA A 29 2.90 -5.16 4.98
CA ALA A 29 2.09 -4.62 6.07
C ALA A 29 1.40 -3.30 5.67
N GLY A 30 2.12 -2.42 4.98
CA GLY A 30 1.56 -1.18 4.44
C GLY A 30 0.46 -1.44 3.40
N ALA A 31 0.70 -2.35 2.46
CA ALA A 31 -0.27 -2.72 1.43
C ALA A 31 -1.51 -3.41 2.00
N ASP A 32 -1.36 -4.26 3.02
CA ASP A 32 -2.45 -4.94 3.71
C ASP A 32 -3.31 -3.93 4.51
N ALA A 33 -2.67 -2.96 5.16
CA ALA A 33 -3.34 -1.84 5.82
C ALA A 33 -4.11 -0.96 4.82
N TYR A 34 -3.47 -0.60 3.71
CA TYR A 34 -4.12 0.16 2.64
C TYR A 34 -5.33 -0.57 2.06
N THR A 35 -5.18 -1.85 1.76
CA THR A 35 -6.27 -2.70 1.24
C THR A 35 -7.46 -2.74 2.19
N THR A 36 -7.20 -2.82 3.51
CA THR A 36 -8.25 -2.80 4.54
C THR A 36 -9.04 -1.49 4.51
N LYS A 37 -8.35 -0.35 4.35
CA LYS A 37 -8.98 0.98 4.25
C LYS A 37 -9.68 1.19 2.90
N LEU A 38 -9.17 0.58 1.82
CA LEU A 38 -9.71 0.72 0.47
C LEU A 38 -10.98 -0.10 0.25
N LYS A 39 -11.03 -1.34 0.75
CA LYS A 39 -12.19 -2.25 0.62
C LYS A 39 -13.57 -1.60 0.82
N PRO A 40 -13.84 -0.84 1.91
CA PRO A 40 -15.14 -0.22 2.10
C PRO A 40 -15.46 0.89 1.09
N ASN A 41 -14.44 1.53 0.52
CA ASN A 41 -14.59 2.64 -0.42
C ASN A 41 -14.70 2.19 -1.87
N VAL A 42 -14.47 0.90 -2.16
CA VAL A 42 -14.60 0.36 -3.52
C VAL A 42 -16.08 0.44 -3.95
N PRO A 43 -16.40 1.14 -5.05
CA PRO A 43 -17.77 1.23 -5.54
C PRO A 43 -18.36 -0.16 -5.85
N LYS A 44 -19.58 -0.38 -5.38
CA LYS A 44 -20.36 -1.59 -5.67
C LYS A 44 -21.37 -1.26 -6.76
N ASP A 45 -21.28 -1.97 -7.87
CA ASP A 45 -22.32 -1.98 -8.88
C ASP A 45 -22.79 -3.42 -9.08
N PRO A 46 -23.98 -3.79 -8.56
CA PRO A 46 -24.51 -5.14 -8.70
C PRO A 46 -24.83 -5.51 -10.16
N ASN A 47 -24.96 -4.51 -11.05
CA ASN A 47 -25.27 -4.69 -12.47
C ASN A 47 -24.07 -4.46 -13.38
N ALA A 48 -22.87 -4.29 -12.83
CA ALA A 48 -21.66 -4.07 -13.63
C ALA A 48 -21.48 -5.19 -14.66
N HIS A 49 -21.61 -4.84 -15.94
CA HIS A 49 -21.54 -5.79 -17.05
C HIS A 49 -20.25 -6.62 -17.01
N PHE A 50 -19.12 -5.96 -16.70
CA PHE A 50 -17.82 -6.64 -16.59
C PHE A 50 -17.70 -7.54 -15.34
N ALA A 51 -18.41 -7.23 -14.25
CA ALA A 51 -18.35 -8.04 -13.04
C ALA A 51 -18.93 -9.45 -13.23
N LYS A 52 -19.86 -9.63 -14.19
CA LYS A 52 -20.39 -10.94 -14.57
C LYS A 52 -19.33 -11.87 -15.15
N ARG A 53 -18.35 -11.33 -15.89
CA ARG A 53 -17.29 -12.11 -16.56
C ARG A 53 -16.01 -12.21 -15.73
N TYR A 54 -15.66 -11.16 -15.00
CA TYR A 54 -14.37 -11.04 -14.33
C TYR A 54 -14.46 -11.06 -12.81
N GLY A 55 -15.67 -11.17 -12.24
CA GLY A 55 -15.88 -11.05 -10.79
C GLY A 55 -15.99 -9.61 -10.31
N SER A 56 -16.39 -9.41 -9.05
CA SER A 56 -16.52 -8.08 -8.47
C SER A 56 -15.16 -7.39 -8.31
N MET A 57 -15.15 -6.05 -8.33
CA MET A 57 -13.92 -5.29 -8.10
C MET A 57 -13.33 -5.56 -6.70
N ILE A 58 -14.20 -5.70 -5.69
CA ILE A 58 -13.78 -6.01 -4.32
C ILE A 58 -13.15 -7.40 -4.23
N SER A 59 -13.73 -8.41 -4.89
CA SER A 59 -13.17 -9.78 -4.85
C SER A 59 -11.82 -9.88 -5.54
N ASN A 60 -11.56 -9.02 -6.53
CA ASN A 60 -10.28 -8.99 -7.23
C ASN A 60 -9.24 -8.06 -6.60
N LEU A 61 -9.60 -7.33 -5.53
CA LEU A 61 -8.68 -6.48 -4.78
C LEU A 61 -7.71 -7.35 -3.99
N THR A 62 -6.43 -7.29 -4.34
CA THR A 62 -5.37 -8.10 -3.73
C THR A 62 -4.02 -7.40 -3.78
N ASN A 63 -3.11 -7.82 -2.92
CA ASN A 63 -1.72 -7.37 -2.92
C ASN A 63 -0.85 -8.42 -3.62
N LYS A 64 0.03 -7.97 -4.51
CA LYS A 64 0.98 -8.83 -5.21
C LYS A 64 2.40 -8.30 -5.05
N PRO A 65 3.40 -9.17 -4.85
CA PRO A 65 4.79 -8.76 -5.00
C PRO A 65 5.05 -8.41 -6.47
N ASP A 66 5.84 -7.36 -6.69
CA ASP A 66 6.34 -6.96 -8.01
C ASP A 66 7.83 -6.61 -7.88
N GLY A 67 8.70 -7.59 -8.13
CA GLY A 67 10.13 -7.46 -7.85
C GLY A 67 10.41 -7.18 -6.38
N GLN A 68 10.95 -6.00 -6.09
CA GLN A 68 11.22 -5.51 -4.73
C GLN A 68 10.04 -4.75 -4.11
N ASP A 69 8.97 -4.51 -4.87
CA ASP A 69 7.79 -3.75 -4.45
C ASP A 69 6.61 -4.63 -4.07
N VAL A 70 5.60 -4.02 -3.44
CA VAL A 70 4.28 -4.62 -3.20
C VAL A 70 3.21 -3.72 -3.80
N ILE A 71 2.42 -4.27 -4.71
CA ILE A 71 1.36 -3.54 -5.42
C ILE A 71 -0.01 -4.01 -4.97
N THR A 72 -0.84 -3.06 -4.56
CA THR A 72 -2.29 -3.28 -4.42
C THR A 72 -2.96 -3.16 -5.79
N THR A 73 -3.62 -4.21 -6.24
CA THR A 73 -4.22 -4.31 -7.58
C THR A 73 -5.66 -4.82 -7.51
N PHE A 74 -6.44 -4.53 -8.54
CA PHE A 74 -7.79 -5.07 -8.74
C PHE A 74 -7.81 -6.26 -9.69
N GLY A 75 -6.66 -6.92 -9.92
CA GLY A 75 -6.58 -8.16 -10.69
C GLY A 75 -7.24 -8.05 -12.07
N ALA A 76 -8.22 -8.91 -12.34
CA ALA A 76 -8.97 -8.92 -13.60
C ALA A 76 -9.91 -7.71 -13.78
N SER A 77 -10.16 -6.92 -12.73
CA SER A 77 -11.08 -5.78 -12.78
C SER A 77 -10.48 -4.52 -13.38
N PHE A 78 -9.90 -4.60 -14.58
CA PHE A 78 -9.23 -3.48 -15.27
C PHE A 78 -10.07 -2.19 -15.36
N TRP A 79 -11.41 -2.31 -15.34
CA TRP A 79 -12.33 -1.18 -15.38
C TRP A 79 -12.28 -0.29 -14.13
N TRP A 80 -11.61 -0.71 -13.05
CA TRP A 80 -11.40 0.12 -11.86
C TRP A 80 -10.79 1.48 -12.20
N ARG A 81 -9.93 1.56 -13.22
CA ARG A 81 -9.31 2.81 -13.69
C ARG A 81 -10.34 3.78 -14.25
N PHE A 82 -11.33 3.27 -14.98
CA PHE A 82 -12.42 4.08 -15.52
C PHE A 82 -13.31 4.58 -14.38
N VAL A 83 -13.60 3.74 -13.38
CA VAL A 83 -14.39 4.14 -12.22
C VAL A 83 -13.64 5.18 -11.38
N GLU A 84 -12.33 5.01 -11.20
CA GLU A 84 -11.46 5.94 -10.48
C GLU A 84 -11.41 7.30 -11.16
N HIS A 85 -11.04 7.34 -12.44
CA HIS A 85 -10.73 8.58 -13.17
C HIS A 85 -11.90 9.16 -13.99
N GLY A 86 -12.99 8.41 -14.11
CA GLY A 86 -14.10 8.76 -14.97
C GLY A 86 -13.83 8.47 -16.46
N THR A 87 -14.87 8.69 -17.26
CA THR A 87 -14.85 8.67 -18.72
C THR A 87 -15.76 9.78 -19.23
N VAL A 88 -15.86 9.97 -20.55
CA VAL A 88 -16.79 10.96 -21.14
C VAL A 88 -18.23 10.79 -20.64
N LYS A 89 -18.66 9.55 -20.35
CA LYS A 89 -20.05 9.22 -19.93
C LYS A 89 -20.19 8.87 -18.45
N MET A 90 -19.12 8.91 -17.66
CA MET A 90 -19.13 8.48 -16.26
C MET A 90 -18.25 9.39 -15.40
N ARG A 91 -18.79 9.93 -14.31
CA ARG A 91 -18.04 10.77 -13.38
C ARG A 91 -17.01 9.94 -12.60
N ALA A 92 -15.83 10.52 -12.39
CA ALA A 92 -14.77 9.99 -11.54
C ALA A 92 -15.23 9.80 -10.09
N GLN A 93 -14.95 8.64 -9.51
CA GLN A 93 -15.22 8.33 -8.10
C GLN A 93 -14.03 8.66 -7.19
N ASN A 94 -12.80 8.65 -7.72
CA ASN A 94 -11.56 8.93 -6.98
C ASN A 94 -11.38 8.12 -5.68
N PHE A 95 -11.93 6.92 -5.61
CA PHE A 95 -11.96 6.11 -4.38
C PHE A 95 -10.56 5.60 -3.99
N VAL A 96 -9.69 5.30 -4.96
CA VAL A 96 -8.30 4.89 -4.70
C VAL A 96 -7.50 6.07 -4.17
N ARG A 97 -7.53 7.21 -4.88
CA ARG A 97 -6.81 8.42 -4.49
C ARG A 97 -7.30 8.98 -3.15
N ASN A 98 -8.61 9.07 -2.95
CA ASN A 98 -9.17 9.59 -1.71
C ASN A 98 -8.82 8.70 -0.52
N THR A 99 -8.86 7.37 -0.68
CA THR A 99 -8.43 6.45 0.38
C THR A 99 -6.95 6.65 0.70
N TRP A 100 -6.09 6.77 -0.31
CA TRP A 100 -4.66 6.98 -0.09
C TRP A 100 -4.39 8.28 0.64
N ASN A 101 -4.97 9.38 0.17
CA ASN A 101 -4.80 10.70 0.78
C ASN A 101 -5.28 10.73 2.24
N ALA A 102 -6.37 10.02 2.55
CA ALA A 102 -6.90 9.95 3.91
C ALA A 102 -6.09 9.06 4.87
N SER A 103 -5.35 8.06 4.35
CA SER A 103 -4.72 7.01 5.18
C SER A 103 -3.20 6.95 5.09
N SER A 104 -2.57 7.64 4.14
CA SER A 104 -1.12 7.56 3.87
C SER A 104 -0.26 7.88 5.09
N ALA A 105 -0.64 8.88 5.89
CA ALA A 105 0.08 9.24 7.11
C ALA A 105 0.01 8.13 8.18
N GLU A 106 -1.16 7.51 8.37
CA GLU A 106 -1.35 6.39 9.29
C GLU A 106 -0.56 5.15 8.83
N ILE A 107 -0.65 4.82 7.54
CA ILE A 107 0.07 3.70 6.93
C ILE A 107 1.58 3.89 7.03
N SER A 108 2.07 5.12 6.80
CA SER A 108 3.49 5.45 6.92
C SER A 108 4.00 5.24 8.35
N LYS A 109 3.23 5.69 9.36
CA LYS A 109 3.57 5.43 10.77
C LYS A 109 3.62 3.94 11.08
N LEU A 110 2.63 3.17 10.61
CA LEU A 110 2.60 1.72 10.76
C LEU A 110 3.84 1.06 10.15
N MET A 111 4.22 1.46 8.93
CA MET A 111 5.41 0.92 8.27
C MET A 111 6.70 1.26 9.02
N ILE A 112 6.85 2.49 9.51
CA ILE A 112 8.01 2.90 10.32
C ILE A 112 8.09 2.07 11.60
N THR A 113 7.00 1.94 12.35
CA THR A 113 6.96 1.11 13.56
C THR A 113 7.31 -0.35 13.24
N LYS A 114 6.77 -0.90 12.16
CA LYS A 114 7.06 -2.27 11.73
C LYS A 114 8.53 -2.44 11.36
N MET A 115 9.12 -1.47 10.67
CA MET A 115 10.53 -1.46 10.32
C MET A 115 11.42 -1.45 11.58
N MET A 116 11.12 -0.59 12.55
CA MET A 116 11.84 -0.55 13.84
C MET A 116 11.78 -1.89 14.58
N GLN A 117 10.62 -2.56 14.58
CA GLN A 117 10.45 -3.90 15.17
C GLN A 117 11.29 -4.96 14.44
N GLU A 118 11.26 -4.99 13.10
CA GLU A 118 12.05 -5.94 12.32
C GLU A 118 13.55 -5.74 12.54
N MET A 119 13.98 -4.50 12.82
CA MET A 119 15.36 -4.14 13.15
C MET A 119 15.71 -4.32 14.64
N ARG A 120 14.75 -4.74 15.49
CA ARG A 120 14.93 -4.89 16.95
C ARG A 120 15.35 -3.59 17.66
N LEU A 121 14.87 -2.45 17.16
CA LEU A 121 15.07 -1.14 17.77
C LEU A 121 13.93 -0.76 18.74
N LEU A 122 12.87 -1.56 18.77
CA LEU A 122 11.73 -1.55 19.71
C LEU A 122 11.40 -3.01 20.06
#